data_AF-A0A0R1JKS3-F1
#
_entry.id   AF-A0A0R1JKS3-F1
#
_cell.length_a   1.000
_cell.length_b   1.000
_cell.length_c   1.000
_cell.angle_alpha   90.00
_cell.angle_beta   90.00
_cell.angle_gamma   90.00
#
_symmetry.space_group_name_H-M   'P 1'
#
loop_
_entity.id
_entity.type
_entity.pdbx_description
1 polymer ?
#
loop_
_entity_poly.entity_id
_entity_poly.type
_entity_poly.pdbx_seq_one_letter_code
_entity_poly.pdbx_strand_id
1 'polypeptide(L)'
;MVTVWQQLNGLVNDRLTPGVSAAVVAGARVTTAVFGEATWQPTVTPLRSGALYDLASLTKVLGTTNLFLQALAAGRVGLDQPLREWLPAFTQPTTFRQALTHTSGLEGYIPHRDDLPPAALRQALLT
;
A
#
# COMPACT_ATOMS: atom_id res chain seq x y z
N MET A 1 -26.08 19.64 -7.33
CA MET A 1 -25.00 18.62 -7.44
C MET A 1 -24.27 18.56 -6.11
N VAL A 2 -24.05 17.36 -5.56
CA VAL A 2 -23.25 17.18 -4.33
C VAL A 2 -21.77 17.27 -4.70
N THR A 3 -21.00 18.01 -3.92
CA THR A 3 -19.55 18.18 -4.14
C THR A 3 -18.75 17.02 -3.53
N VAL A 4 -17.51 16.82 -4.00
CA VAL A 4 -16.59 15.82 -3.41
C VAL A 4 -16.39 16.04 -1.91
N TRP A 5 -16.33 17.30 -1.46
CA TRP A 5 -16.18 17.63 -0.03
C TRP A 5 -17.39 17.20 0.80
N GLN A 6 -18.60 17.35 0.26
CA GLN A 6 -19.81 16.90 0.93
C GLN A 6 -19.87 15.37 1.02
N GLN A 7 -19.43 14.65 -0.02
CA GLN A 7 -19.36 13.18 0.02
C GLN A 7 -18.33 12.70 1.05
N LEU A 8 -17.13 13.28 1.08
CA LEU A 8 -16.09 12.91 2.04
C LEU A 8 -16.51 13.20 3.49
N ASN A 9 -17.15 14.36 3.73
CA ASN A 9 -17.71 14.66 5.05
C ASN A 9 -18.88 13.72 5.40
N GLY A 10 -19.65 13.29 4.40
CA GLY A 10 -20.69 12.28 4.55
C GLY A 10 -20.17 10.97 5.13
N LEU A 11 -19.01 10.48 4.66
CA LEU A 11 -18.39 9.25 5.21
C LEU A 11 -18.13 9.32 6.72
N VAL A 12 -17.79 10.51 7.23
CA VAL A 12 -17.58 10.76 8.66
C VAL A 12 -18.92 10.82 9.39
N ASN A 13 -19.89 11.57 8.85
CA ASN A 13 -21.22 11.71 9.46
C ASN A 13 -21.97 10.37 9.55
N ASP A 14 -21.83 9.53 8.53
CA ASP A 14 -22.43 8.20 8.43
C ASP A 14 -21.65 7.16 9.25
N ARG A 15 -20.59 7.57 9.97
CA ARG A 15 -19.76 6.71 10.82
C ARG A 15 -19.11 5.54 10.04
N LEU A 16 -18.75 5.74 8.77
CA LEU A 16 -18.01 4.75 7.98
C LEU A 16 -16.49 4.81 8.21
N THR A 17 -15.98 5.99 8.55
CA THR A 17 -14.58 6.21 8.92
C THR A 17 -14.49 7.26 10.04
N PRO A 18 -13.51 7.18 10.96
CA PRO A 18 -13.31 8.21 11.98
C PRO A 18 -13.12 9.62 11.44
N GLY A 19 -12.33 9.73 10.36
CA GLY A 19 -11.96 11.00 9.78
C GLY A 19 -11.36 10.84 8.39
N VAL A 20 -11.24 11.97 7.70
CA VAL A 20 -10.71 12.06 6.34
C VAL A 20 -9.78 13.25 6.25
N SER A 21 -8.60 13.06 5.68
CA SER A 21 -7.72 14.15 5.21
C SER A 21 -7.56 14.00 3.71
N ALA A 22 -7.91 15.04 2.94
CA ALA A 22 -7.99 14.95 1.49
C ALA A 22 -7.45 16.21 0.80
N ALA A 23 -6.84 15.99 -0.36
CA ALA A 23 -6.40 17.04 -1.27
C ALA A 23 -6.94 16.75 -2.67
N VAL A 24 -7.48 17.78 -3.33
CA VAL A 24 -7.88 17.74 -4.74
C VAL A 24 -6.97 18.69 -5.51
N VAL A 25 -6.26 18.14 -6.50
CA VAL A 25 -5.34 18.89 -7.36
C VAL A 25 -5.99 19.06 -8.73
N ALA A 26 -6.14 20.30 -9.18
CA ALA A 26 -6.68 20.65 -10.50
C ALA A 26 -5.79 21.72 -11.15
N GLY A 27 -4.90 21.27 -12.03
CA GLY A 27 -3.84 22.12 -12.58
C GLY A 27 -2.93 22.63 -11.46
N ALA A 28 -2.76 23.95 -11.37
CA ALA A 28 -1.98 24.59 -10.30
C ALA A 28 -2.75 24.73 -8.98
N ARG A 29 -4.06 24.47 -8.96
CA ARG A 29 -4.89 24.65 -7.76
C ARG A 29 -4.87 23.39 -6.90
N VAL A 30 -4.53 23.55 -5.63
CA VAL A 30 -4.67 22.51 -4.60
C VAL A 30 -5.67 22.99 -3.57
N THR A 31 -6.72 22.22 -3.34
CA THR A 31 -7.67 22.45 -2.25
C THR A 31 -7.60 21.26 -1.30
N THR A 32 -7.51 21.54 0.01
CA THR A 32 -7.41 20.52 1.05
C THR A 32 -8.55 20.64 2.05
N ALA A 33 -8.97 19.52 2.62
CA ALA A 33 -9.91 19.50 3.74
C ALA A 33 -9.57 18.38 4.72
N VAL A 34 -9.92 18.60 5.98
CA VAL A 34 -9.84 17.62 7.06
C VAL A 34 -11.20 17.55 7.75
N PHE A 35 -11.72 16.34 7.93
CA PHE A 35 -13.02 16.07 8.56
C PHE A 35 -12.87 15.02 9.66
N GLY A 36 -13.66 15.17 10.72
CA GLY A 36 -13.81 14.16 11.76
C GLY A 36 -12.64 14.02 12.72
N GLU A 37 -12.49 12.79 13.20
CA GLU A 37 -11.63 12.41 14.32
C GLU A 37 -10.52 11.46 13.83
N ALA A 38 -9.34 11.50 14.44
CA ALA A 38 -8.24 10.59 14.13
C ALA A 38 -8.51 9.18 14.67
N THR A 39 -9.31 9.07 15.72
CA THR A 39 -9.61 7.80 16.40
C THR A 39 -10.94 7.93 17.14
N TRP A 40 -11.72 6.86 17.19
CA TRP A 40 -12.90 6.78 18.06
C TRP A 40 -12.64 6.01 19.36
N GLN A 41 -11.72 5.05 19.36
CA GLN A 41 -11.44 4.17 20.49
C GLN A 41 -9.94 3.96 20.67
N PRO A 42 -9.43 3.90 21.92
CA PRO A 42 -10.19 3.94 23.18
C PRO A 42 -10.69 5.35 23.54
N THR A 43 -10.19 6.39 22.89
CA THR A 43 -10.55 7.79 23.18
C THR A 43 -10.70 8.56 21.88
N VAL A 44 -11.76 9.36 21.80
CA VAL A 44 -11.98 10.24 20.65
C VAL A 44 -10.90 11.30 20.61
N THR A 45 -10.17 11.41 19.51
CA THR A 45 -9.13 12.43 19.31
C THR A 45 -9.35 13.15 17.99
N PRO A 46 -9.21 14.50 17.96
CA PRO A 46 -9.46 15.28 16.76
C PRO A 46 -8.42 14.99 15.67
N LEU A 47 -8.89 14.84 14.43
CA LEU A 47 -7.99 14.78 13.30
C LEU A 47 -7.43 16.18 13.01
N ARG A 48 -6.11 16.28 12.94
CA ARG A 48 -5.41 17.53 12.66
C ARG A 48 -4.75 17.47 11.29
N SER A 49 -4.65 18.63 10.64
CA SER A 49 -3.84 18.76 9.43
C SER A 49 -2.38 18.36 9.72
N GLY A 50 -1.74 17.70 8.76
CA GLY A 50 -0.39 17.17 8.92
C GLY A 50 -0.29 15.83 9.65
N ALA A 51 -1.43 15.17 9.95
CA ALA A 51 -1.41 13.80 10.46
C ALA A 51 -0.65 12.85 9.53
N LEU A 52 0.11 11.92 10.13
CA LEU A 52 0.82 10.88 9.41
C LEU A 52 -0.08 9.66 9.23
N TYR A 53 0.05 9.01 8.07
CA TYR A 53 -0.72 7.82 7.71
C TYR A 53 0.23 6.71 7.28
N ASP A 54 -0.12 5.47 7.61
CA ASP A 54 0.48 4.31 6.95
C ASP A 54 0.06 4.31 5.48
N LEU A 55 1.04 4.29 4.58
CA LEU A 55 0.81 4.31 3.13
C LEU A 55 0.35 2.95 2.60
N ALA A 56 0.53 1.87 3.37
CA ALA A 56 0.18 0.51 3.01
C ALA A 56 0.61 0.20 1.55
N SER A 57 -0.33 -0.19 0.69
CA SER A 57 -0.03 -0.53 -0.71
C SER A 57 0.45 0.64 -1.57
N LEU A 58 0.27 1.91 -1.17
CA LEU A 58 0.88 3.05 -1.89
C LEU A 58 2.42 2.99 -1.83
N THR A 59 2.99 2.31 -0.82
CA THR A 59 4.43 2.04 -0.72
C THR A 59 4.99 1.38 -1.98
N LYS A 60 4.20 0.52 -2.64
CA LYS A 60 4.66 -0.18 -3.86
C LYS A 60 5.01 0.81 -4.95
N VAL A 61 4.08 1.71 -5.30
CA VAL A 61 4.25 2.65 -6.40
C VAL A 61 5.15 3.82 -6.05
N LEU A 62 5.11 4.30 -4.79
CA LEU A 62 5.91 5.43 -4.35
C LEU A 62 7.36 5.05 -4.03
N GLY A 63 7.59 3.86 -3.48
CA GLY A 63 8.91 3.39 -3.07
C GLY A 63 9.44 2.25 -3.93
N THR A 64 8.85 1.06 -3.78
CA THR A 64 9.39 -0.21 -4.32
C THR A 64 9.60 -0.16 -5.83
N THR A 65 8.61 0.29 -6.60
CA THR A 65 8.68 0.40 -8.06
C THR A 65 9.75 1.40 -8.49
N ASN A 66 9.85 2.57 -7.84
CA ASN A 66 10.87 3.56 -8.16
C ASN A 66 12.29 3.04 -7.95
N LEU A 67 12.54 2.38 -6.81
CA LEU A 67 13.84 1.77 -6.52
C LEU A 67 14.18 0.66 -7.53
N PHE A 68 13.20 -0.17 -7.90
CA PHE A 68 13.41 -1.20 -8.91
C PHE A 68 13.75 -0.58 -10.28
N LEU A 69 13.03 0.45 -10.72
CA LEU A 69 13.29 1.12 -11.99
C LEU A 69 14.67 1.80 -12.03
N GLN A 70 15.13 2.35 -10.91
CA GLN A 70 16.50 2.87 -10.79
C GLN A 70 17.55 1.76 -10.92
N ALA A 71 17.33 0.61 -10.27
CA ALA A 71 18.21 -0.55 -10.39
C ALA A 71 18.22 -1.12 -11.82
N LEU A 72 17.06 -1.18 -12.47
CA LEU A 72 16.90 -1.59 -13.87
C LEU A 72 17.67 -0.65 -14.80
N ALA A 73 17.52 0.67 -14.64
CA ALA A 73 18.24 1.66 -15.44
C ALA A 73 19.76 1.59 -15.24
N ALA A 74 20.21 1.21 -14.04
CA ALA A 74 21.63 0.98 -13.73
C ALA A 74 22.14 -0.40 -14.19
N GLY A 75 21.33 -1.20 -14.88
CA GLY A 75 21.70 -2.54 -15.36
C GLY A 75 21.92 -3.57 -14.24
N ARG A 76 21.42 -3.31 -13.03
CA ARG A 76 21.62 -4.19 -11.86
C ARG A 76 20.62 -5.34 -11.80
N VAL A 77 19.44 -5.18 -12.39
CA VAL A 77 18.37 -6.18 -12.45
C VAL A 77 17.76 -6.20 -13.85
N GLY A 78 17.24 -7.34 -14.28
CA GLY A 78 16.45 -7.47 -15.53
C GLY A 78 14.98 -7.77 -15.23
N LEU A 79 14.06 -7.26 -16.06
CA LEU A 79 12.62 -7.56 -15.90
C LEU A 79 12.31 -9.05 -16.05
N ASP A 80 12.95 -9.71 -17.01
CA ASP A 80 12.74 -11.14 -17.29
C ASP A 80 13.72 -12.05 -16.53
N GLN A 81 14.51 -11.48 -15.61
CA GLN A 81 15.38 -12.23 -14.74
C GLN A 81 14.54 -13.01 -13.71
N PRO A 82 14.85 -14.30 -13.47
CA PRO A 82 14.22 -15.10 -12.43
C PRO A 82 14.44 -14.52 -11.03
N LEU A 83 13.38 -14.42 -10.23
CA LEU A 83 13.44 -13.91 -8.85
C LEU A 83 14.36 -14.75 -7.96
N ARG A 84 14.41 -16.06 -8.21
CA ARG A 84 15.25 -17.02 -7.46
C ARG A 84 16.75 -16.69 -7.48
N GLU A 85 17.23 -15.91 -8.45
CA GLU A 85 18.62 -15.47 -8.48
C GLU A 85 18.94 -14.49 -7.34
N TRP A 86 17.93 -13.74 -6.88
CA TRP A 86 18.04 -12.79 -5.77
C TRP A 86 17.49 -13.35 -4.46
N LEU A 87 16.51 -14.25 -4.55
CA LEU A 87 15.89 -14.92 -3.42
C LEU A 87 15.93 -16.43 -3.63
N PRO A 88 17.08 -17.10 -3.36
CA PRO A 88 17.26 -18.53 -3.69
C PRO A 88 16.25 -19.48 -3.05
N ALA A 89 15.66 -19.10 -1.92
CA ALA A 89 14.63 -19.88 -1.25
C ALA A 89 13.26 -19.83 -1.96
N PHE A 90 13.08 -18.90 -2.90
CA PHE A 90 11.89 -18.77 -3.71
C PHE A 90 12.02 -19.67 -4.95
N THR A 91 11.35 -20.82 -4.94
CA THR A 91 11.56 -21.90 -5.92
C THR A 91 10.68 -21.77 -7.16
N GLN A 92 9.60 -20.97 -7.09
CA GLN A 92 8.66 -20.80 -8.19
C GLN A 92 9.33 -20.11 -9.39
N PRO A 93 8.98 -20.45 -10.65
CA PRO A 93 9.57 -19.90 -11.86
C PRO A 93 9.04 -18.49 -12.19
N THR A 94 9.16 -17.57 -11.23
CA THR A 94 8.67 -16.19 -11.34
C THR A 94 9.79 -15.24 -11.77
N THR A 95 9.50 -14.34 -12.71
CA THR A 95 10.38 -13.22 -13.07
C THR A 95 10.03 -11.95 -12.29
N PHE A 96 10.94 -10.98 -12.25
CA PHE A 96 10.63 -9.66 -11.68
C PHE A 96 9.44 -8.99 -12.36
N ARG A 97 9.30 -9.12 -13.69
CA ARG A 97 8.15 -8.60 -14.45
C ARG A 97 6.85 -9.14 -13.88
N GLN A 98 6.75 -10.46 -13.74
CA GLN A 98 5.55 -11.12 -13.23
C GLN A 98 5.22 -10.69 -11.79
N ALA A 99 6.23 -10.55 -10.94
CA ALA A 99 6.03 -10.07 -9.56
C ALA A 99 5.52 -8.62 -9.53
N LEU A 100 6.09 -7.72 -10.34
CA LEU A 100 5.73 -6.31 -10.40
C LEU A 100 4.35 -6.06 -11.02
N THR A 101 3.88 -6.95 -11.90
CA THR A 101 2.60 -6.81 -12.60
C THR A 101 1.49 -7.69 -12.04
N HIS A 102 1.70 -8.34 -10.89
CA HIS A 102 0.73 -9.26 -10.29
C HIS A 102 0.32 -10.44 -11.21
N THR A 103 1.27 -10.97 -11.97
CA THR A 103 1.07 -12.13 -12.88
C THR A 103 1.98 -13.31 -12.56
N SER A 104 2.54 -13.36 -11.35
CA SER A 104 3.39 -14.46 -10.87
C SER A 104 2.64 -15.74 -10.52
N GLY A 105 1.31 -15.66 -10.33
CA GLY A 105 0.52 -16.77 -9.81
C GLY A 105 0.73 -17.06 -8.32
N LEU A 106 1.44 -16.18 -7.59
CA LEU A 106 1.59 -16.30 -6.14
C LEU A 106 0.27 -16.03 -5.43
N GLU A 107 -0.13 -16.96 -4.56
CA GLU A 107 -1.25 -16.75 -3.65
C GLU A 107 -0.81 -15.86 -2.48
N GLY A 108 -1.40 -14.66 -2.39
CA GLY A 108 -1.06 -13.70 -1.35
C GLY A 108 -1.71 -13.98 0.01
N TYR A 109 -2.64 -14.94 0.07
CA TYR A 109 -3.36 -15.28 1.28
C TYR A 109 -2.66 -16.43 2.02
N ILE A 110 -2.26 -16.17 3.26
CA ILE A 110 -1.70 -17.18 4.15
C ILE A 110 -2.74 -17.48 5.23
N PRO A 111 -3.28 -18.72 5.30
CA PRO A 111 -4.21 -19.11 6.35
C PRO A 111 -3.60 -18.90 7.74
N HIS A 112 -4.36 -18.31 8.66
CA HIS A 112 -3.92 -18.07 10.05
C HIS A 112 -2.59 -17.32 10.16
N ARG A 113 -2.31 -16.41 9.21
CA ARG A 113 -1.05 -15.66 9.11
C ARG A 113 -0.56 -15.08 10.43
N ASP A 114 -1.47 -14.51 11.21
CA ASP A 114 -1.14 -13.77 12.43
C ASP A 114 -0.80 -14.70 13.61
N ASP A 115 -1.14 -15.98 13.51
CA ASP A 115 -0.80 -17.03 14.49
C ASP A 115 0.56 -17.69 14.17
N LEU A 116 1.15 -17.43 12.99
CA LEU A 116 2.38 -18.08 12.55
C LEU A 116 3.63 -17.45 13.20
N PRO A 117 4.56 -18.25 13.75
CA PRO A 117 5.87 -17.73 14.15
C PRO A 117 6.66 -17.25 12.93
N PRO A 118 7.64 -16.33 13.10
CA PRO A 118 8.33 -15.69 11.98
C PRO A 118 8.94 -16.65 10.94
N ALA A 119 9.46 -17.80 11.38
CA ALA A 119 10.03 -18.80 10.47
C ALA A 119 8.96 -19.46 9.59
N ALA A 120 7.82 -19.83 10.18
CA ALA A 120 6.71 -20.44 9.45
C ALA A 120 6.06 -19.45 8.49
N LEU A 121 5.91 -18.18 8.88
CA LEU A 121 5.39 -17.13 8.01
C LEU A 121 6.32 -16.90 6.80
N ARG A 122 7.64 -16.88 7.00
CA ARG A 122 8.59 -16.80 5.90
C ARG A 122 8.49 -17.99 4.96
N GLN A 123 8.38 -19.20 5.50
CA GLN A 123 8.21 -20.39 4.67
C GLN A 123 6.92 -20.32 3.84
N ALA A 124 5.81 -19.91 4.44
CA ALA A 124 4.52 -19.78 3.75
C ALA A 124 4.52 -18.69 2.66
N LEU A 125 5.39 -17.68 2.74
CA LEU A 125 5.56 -16.66 1.69
C LEU A 125 6.37 -17.15 0.49
N LEU A 126 7.11 -18.25 0.64
CA LEU A 126 8.05 -18.76 -0.36
C LEU A 126 7.52 -19.97 -1.14
N THR A 127 6.42 -20.58 -0.66
CA THR A 127 5.77 -21.77 -1.23
C THR A 127 4.48 -21.38 -1.93
#